data_AF-A0A957JNB5-F1
#
_entry.id   AF-A0A957JNB5-F1
#
_cell.length_a   1.000
_cell.length_b   1.000
_cell.length_c   1.000
_cell.angle_alpha   90.00
_cell.angle_beta   90.00
_cell.angle_gamma   90.00
#
_symmetry.space_group_name_H-M   'P 1'
#
loop_
_entity.id
_entity.type
_entity.pdbx_description
1 polymer ?
#
loop_
_entity_poly.entity_id
_entity_poly.type
_entity_poly.pdbx_seq_one_letter_code
_entity_poly.pdbx_strand_id
1 'polypeptide(L)'
;PVHSALNIMSTLCDAVAYAHSQQIIHRDLKPSNVMMNLLDQPVLMDFGIAKMIGSDMVQTAVGTTMGTAAYMSPEQINGRGNIDHRADLYALGIILYELLSGVPPFTGNTPMTVMMKHLNEPVPDIRLLHRGLPEGVVAIIEKALQKDPNNRFQSAAEMAAALRLQLGSTSTYVFSPHMPVNTMRQTAVSPPQPAVTPEKTAVAPNKPTTPHTQSAAPKRNLPILPLAIGGGLLILALLGYLILPGLLQTPPPSTGMVNIPGGSYTIGSSNGGSQFAASQIIELDEFWIDLYEVTNTQYAAFAHKTEAATPSHWAGSVPPAGADNHPVQGITWQMAADYCDWVNKRLPSEAEWEVAARGPQGWLYPWGDDEKLVPLPNSSSYAVGTIPANRSGFGVYDMAGNVWEWVDEPYGPVGNGEQVLRGGAYDFQKNMAYRLVGNPNIPTMSATAGFRCAASQVELVNKIGRLLLDADFTAPHNGFTLKRLTTLWLISIITPDKS
;
A
#
# COMPACT_ATOMS: atom_id res chain seq x y z
N PRO A 1 1.98 -29.10 -1.62
CA PRO A 1 2.75 -30.34 -1.98
C PRO A 1 4.26 -30.09 -1.87
N VAL A 2 5.07 -31.11 -1.54
CA VAL A 2 6.52 -30.94 -1.28
C VAL A 2 7.26 -30.30 -2.45
N HIS A 3 7.04 -30.81 -3.67
CA HIS A 3 7.67 -30.28 -4.89
C HIS A 3 7.35 -28.79 -5.14
N SER A 4 6.11 -28.36 -4.87
CA SER A 4 5.70 -26.95 -4.99
C SER A 4 6.44 -26.07 -3.97
N ALA A 5 6.55 -26.53 -2.72
CA ALA A 5 7.25 -25.81 -1.66
C ALA A 5 8.76 -25.66 -1.95
N LEU A 6 9.40 -26.71 -2.47
CA LEU A 6 10.80 -26.68 -2.87
C LEU A 6 11.04 -25.74 -4.08
N ASN A 7 10.14 -25.72 -5.06
CA ASN A 7 10.20 -24.78 -6.18
C ASN A 7 10.16 -23.33 -5.68
N ILE A 8 9.12 -22.98 -4.91
CA ILE A 8 8.91 -21.63 -4.34
C ILE A 8 10.13 -21.23 -3.50
N MET A 9 10.58 -22.08 -2.57
CA MET A 9 11.74 -21.75 -1.74
C MET A 9 13.04 -21.61 -2.55
N SER A 10 13.22 -22.32 -3.67
CA SER A 10 14.40 -22.14 -4.52
C SER A 10 14.40 -20.76 -5.21
N THR A 11 13.25 -20.29 -5.72
CA THR A 11 13.10 -18.97 -6.35
C THR A 11 13.22 -17.84 -5.32
N LEU A 12 12.66 -18.04 -4.11
CA LEU A 12 12.81 -17.09 -3.01
C LEU A 12 14.28 -16.97 -2.57
N CYS A 13 15.02 -18.08 -2.53
CA CYS A 13 16.46 -18.07 -2.28
C CYS A 13 17.25 -17.34 -3.39
N ASP A 14 16.84 -17.42 -4.66
CA ASP A 14 17.47 -16.62 -5.73
C ASP A 14 17.24 -15.11 -5.53
N ALA A 15 16.01 -14.70 -5.18
CA ALA A 15 15.67 -13.30 -4.92
C ALA A 15 16.46 -12.73 -3.73
N VAL A 16 16.60 -13.52 -2.67
CA VAL A 16 17.45 -13.17 -1.51
C VAL A 16 18.94 -13.16 -1.90
N ALA A 17 19.42 -14.10 -2.70
CA ALA A 17 20.81 -14.10 -3.21
C ALA A 17 21.12 -12.87 -4.06
N TYR A 18 20.16 -12.42 -4.88
CA TYR A 18 20.28 -11.18 -5.64
C TYR A 18 20.39 -9.96 -4.71
N ALA A 19 19.52 -9.84 -3.70
CA ALA A 19 19.61 -8.76 -2.71
C ALA A 19 20.97 -8.78 -1.96
N HIS A 20 21.42 -9.96 -1.52
CA HIS A 20 22.73 -10.14 -0.88
C HIS A 20 23.89 -9.71 -1.80
N SER A 21 23.80 -9.96 -3.11
CA SER A 21 24.81 -9.48 -4.08
C SER A 21 24.92 -7.95 -4.11
N GLN A 22 23.80 -7.25 -3.91
CA GLN A 22 23.74 -5.78 -3.84
C GLN A 22 24.08 -5.24 -2.43
N GLN A 23 24.62 -6.07 -1.55
CA GLN A 23 24.92 -5.76 -0.13
C GLN A 23 23.67 -5.41 0.72
N ILE A 24 22.46 -5.77 0.25
CA ILE A 24 21.21 -5.57 0.97
C ILE A 24 20.88 -6.85 1.76
N ILE A 25 20.76 -6.72 3.08
CA ILE A 25 20.29 -7.79 3.99
C ILE A 25 18.86 -7.47 4.41
N HIS A 26 17.96 -8.46 4.36
CA HIS A 26 16.53 -8.22 4.57
C HIS A 26 16.13 -8.12 6.04
N ARG A 27 16.66 -8.97 6.93
CA ARG A 27 16.46 -8.92 8.40
C ARG A 27 15.02 -9.00 8.91
N ASP A 28 14.04 -9.30 8.06
CA ASP A 28 12.62 -9.44 8.45
C ASP A 28 11.85 -10.40 7.52
N LEU A 29 12.56 -11.41 6.98
CA LEU A 29 11.93 -12.43 6.14
C LEU A 29 10.88 -13.23 6.93
N LYS A 30 9.66 -13.24 6.41
CA LYS A 30 8.49 -13.95 6.94
C LYS A 30 7.42 -14.04 5.84
N PRO A 31 6.42 -14.93 5.91
CA PRO A 31 5.46 -15.14 4.82
C PRO A 31 4.70 -13.87 4.38
N SER A 32 4.38 -12.94 5.29
CA SER A 32 3.71 -11.68 4.91
C SER A 32 4.54 -10.77 3.99
N ASN A 33 5.86 -10.98 3.95
CA ASN A 33 6.81 -10.19 3.16
C ASN A 33 7.20 -10.93 1.86
N VAL A 34 6.51 -12.03 1.54
CA VAL A 34 6.68 -12.81 0.31
C VAL A 34 5.32 -12.89 -0.39
N MET A 35 5.11 -12.06 -1.41
CA MET A 35 3.92 -12.16 -2.26
C MET A 35 4.11 -13.24 -3.32
N MET A 36 3.02 -13.91 -3.70
CA MET A 36 2.99 -14.70 -4.94
C MET A 36 2.51 -13.81 -6.09
N ASN A 37 3.24 -13.80 -7.21
CA ASN A 37 2.81 -13.12 -8.42
C ASN A 37 1.83 -13.99 -9.24
N LEU A 38 1.30 -13.45 -10.34
CA LEU A 38 0.34 -14.11 -11.24
C LEU A 38 0.92 -15.33 -12.02
N LEU A 39 2.17 -15.73 -11.75
CA LEU A 39 2.86 -16.89 -12.34
C LEU A 39 3.28 -17.93 -11.27
N ASP A 40 2.68 -17.89 -10.08
CA ASP A 40 3.06 -18.69 -8.90
C ASP A 40 4.55 -18.57 -8.51
N GLN A 41 5.16 -17.41 -8.75
CA GLN A 41 6.53 -17.09 -8.33
C GLN A 41 6.53 -16.20 -7.08
N PRO A 42 7.38 -16.48 -6.08
CA PRO A 42 7.53 -15.60 -4.92
C PRO A 42 8.28 -14.31 -5.31
N VAL A 43 7.73 -13.19 -4.88
CA VAL A 43 8.28 -11.83 -4.98
C VAL A 43 8.52 -11.31 -3.58
N LEU A 44 9.71 -10.76 -3.37
CA LEU A 44 10.19 -10.32 -2.06
C LEU A 44 9.85 -8.84 -1.80
N MET A 45 9.32 -8.55 -0.62
CA MET A 45 8.81 -7.21 -0.22
C MET A 45 9.39 -6.76 1.12
N ASP A 46 9.34 -5.47 1.43
CA ASP A 46 9.55 -4.93 2.78
C ASP A 46 10.88 -5.32 3.45
N PHE A 47 11.99 -4.99 2.79
CA PHE A 47 13.34 -5.05 3.36
C PHE A 47 13.38 -4.33 4.72
N GLY A 48 13.72 -5.06 5.79
CA GLY A 48 13.65 -4.68 7.21
C GLY A 48 14.71 -3.67 7.69
N ILE A 49 14.96 -2.64 6.89
CA ILE A 49 15.97 -1.59 7.10
C ILE A 49 15.73 -0.84 8.42
N ALA A 50 14.48 -0.74 8.87
CA ALA A 50 14.08 -0.02 10.09
C ALA A 50 14.54 -0.65 11.43
N LYS A 51 15.07 -1.88 11.43
CA LYS A 51 15.41 -2.61 12.67
C LYS A 51 16.83 -2.43 13.22
N MET A 52 17.67 -1.58 12.62
CA MET A 52 18.98 -1.23 13.19
C MET A 52 18.97 0.11 13.91
N ILE A 53 18.68 0.09 15.21
CA ILE A 53 19.40 0.78 16.30
C ILE A 53 18.87 0.17 17.62
N GLY A 54 19.72 0.09 18.64
CA GLY A 54 19.46 -0.73 19.82
C GLY A 54 18.49 -0.15 20.86
N SER A 55 18.31 -0.94 21.93
CA SER A 55 17.73 -0.55 23.25
C SER A 55 16.23 -0.24 23.40
N ASP A 56 15.39 -0.36 22.36
CA ASP A 56 13.92 -0.24 22.51
C ASP A 56 13.10 -1.45 21.96
N MET A 57 13.70 -2.64 21.91
CA MET A 57 13.06 -3.87 21.41
C MET A 57 11.87 -4.42 22.25
N VAL A 58 11.46 -3.72 23.31
CA VAL A 58 10.35 -4.14 24.19
C VAL A 58 9.43 -2.95 24.51
N GLN A 59 8.83 -2.34 23.47
CA GLN A 59 7.65 -1.51 23.64
C GLN A 59 6.42 -2.18 23.00
N THR A 60 5.31 -2.20 23.74
CA THR A 60 4.21 -3.15 23.54
C THR A 60 3.12 -2.64 22.59
N ALA A 61 3.29 -2.90 21.30
CA ALA A 61 2.16 -3.01 20.38
C ALA A 61 1.55 -4.43 20.48
N VAL A 62 0.25 -4.51 20.80
CA VAL A 62 -0.46 -5.78 20.97
C VAL A 62 -0.76 -6.41 19.61
N GLY A 63 -0.45 -7.70 19.44
CA GLY A 63 -0.73 -8.48 18.23
C GLY A 63 0.47 -8.70 17.30
N THR A 64 1.09 -7.63 16.80
CA THR A 64 2.11 -7.71 15.72
C THR A 64 3.45 -8.33 16.14
N THR A 65 3.78 -8.27 17.44
CA THR A 65 5.05 -8.75 18.00
C THR A 65 5.19 -10.27 17.97
N MET A 66 4.10 -11.03 18.12
CA MET A 66 4.15 -12.50 18.14
C MET A 66 4.45 -13.09 16.76
N GLY A 67 3.74 -12.63 15.72
CA GLY A 67 3.96 -13.10 14.35
C GLY A 67 5.37 -12.81 13.84
N THR A 68 5.97 -11.68 14.20
CA THR A 68 7.33 -11.36 13.76
C THR A 68 8.41 -12.11 14.57
N ALA A 69 8.17 -12.44 15.84
CA ALA A 69 9.12 -13.19 16.67
C ALA A 69 9.42 -14.60 16.14
N ALA A 70 8.46 -15.24 15.46
CA ALA A 70 8.56 -16.59 14.93
C ALA A 70 9.60 -16.80 13.80
N TYR A 71 10.18 -15.72 13.24
CA TYR A 71 11.15 -15.80 12.14
C TYR A 71 12.52 -15.21 12.47
N MET A 72 12.68 -14.60 13.65
CA MET A 72 13.93 -13.92 14.02
C MET A 72 15.08 -14.91 14.26
N SER A 73 16.26 -14.60 13.72
CA SER A 73 17.45 -15.44 13.96
C SER A 73 18.04 -15.23 15.37
N PRO A 74 18.78 -16.23 15.91
CA PRO A 74 19.41 -16.14 17.23
C PRO A 74 20.26 -14.88 17.45
N GLU A 75 21.02 -14.45 16.45
CA GLU A 75 21.86 -13.25 16.49
C GLU A 75 21.05 -11.94 16.47
N GLN A 76 19.88 -11.91 15.82
CA GLN A 76 18.96 -10.78 15.92
C GLN A 76 18.34 -10.67 17.32
N ILE A 77 17.98 -11.80 17.93
CA ILE A 77 17.38 -11.84 19.28
C ILE A 77 18.41 -11.46 20.35
N ASN A 78 19.67 -11.90 20.20
CA ASN A 78 20.75 -11.56 21.13
C ASN A 78 21.17 -10.08 21.08
N GLY A 79 20.82 -9.33 20.03
CA GLY A 79 21.09 -7.89 19.91
C GLY A 79 22.58 -7.49 19.98
N ARG A 80 23.49 -8.42 19.65
CA ARG A 80 24.93 -8.28 19.85
C ARG A 80 25.70 -8.78 18.63
N GLY A 81 26.54 -7.90 18.07
CA GLY A 81 27.38 -8.18 16.88
C GLY A 81 26.76 -7.69 15.58
N ASN A 82 27.52 -7.80 14.49
CA ASN A 82 27.04 -7.46 13.14
C ASN A 82 26.11 -8.55 12.63
N ILE A 83 24.82 -8.23 12.48
CA ILE A 83 23.83 -9.12 11.85
C ILE A 83 24.11 -9.13 10.34
N ASP A 84 24.78 -10.19 9.86
CA ASP A 84 25.09 -10.41 8.45
C ASP A 84 23.95 -11.13 7.69
N HIS A 85 24.21 -11.47 6.43
CA HIS A 85 23.24 -12.07 5.50
C HIS A 85 22.76 -13.47 5.91
N ARG A 86 23.43 -14.14 6.86
CA ARG A 86 23.07 -15.48 7.34
C ARG A 86 21.88 -15.49 8.30
N ALA A 87 21.45 -14.31 8.77
CA ALA A 87 20.17 -14.13 9.47
C ALA A 87 18.97 -14.42 8.54
N ASP A 88 19.04 -13.97 7.28
CA ASP A 88 18.02 -14.23 6.27
C ASP A 88 17.92 -15.73 5.95
N LEU A 89 19.05 -16.44 5.95
CA LEU A 89 19.11 -17.88 5.69
C LEU A 89 18.44 -18.72 6.79
N TYR A 90 18.50 -18.25 8.05
CA TYR A 90 17.75 -18.86 9.14
C TYR A 90 16.24 -18.66 8.96
N ALA A 91 15.81 -17.44 8.63
CA ALA A 91 14.40 -17.14 8.38
C ALA A 91 13.84 -17.89 7.16
N LEU A 92 14.61 -18.07 6.08
CA LEU A 92 14.26 -18.98 4.97
C LEU A 92 14.09 -20.44 5.43
N GLY A 93 14.89 -20.89 6.40
CA GLY A 93 14.72 -22.19 7.05
C GLY A 93 13.40 -22.32 7.82
N ILE A 94 12.95 -21.25 8.49
CA ILE A 94 11.65 -21.20 9.18
C ILE A 94 10.51 -21.28 8.15
N ILE A 95 10.57 -20.46 7.09
CA ILE A 95 9.54 -20.42 6.04
C ILE A 95 9.43 -21.78 5.33
N LEU A 96 10.56 -22.45 5.05
CA LEU A 96 10.58 -23.80 4.49
C LEU A 96 9.94 -24.84 5.45
N TYR A 97 10.22 -24.75 6.75
CA TYR A 97 9.62 -25.63 7.76
C TYR A 97 8.09 -25.46 7.79
N GLU A 98 7.62 -24.21 7.86
CA GLU A 98 6.20 -23.87 7.93
C GLU A 98 5.45 -24.24 6.66
N LEU A 99 5.99 -23.91 5.48
CA LEU A 99 5.41 -24.24 4.18
C LEU A 99 5.29 -25.77 3.94
N LEU A 100 6.07 -26.57 4.67
CA LEU A 100 6.03 -28.03 4.64
C LEU A 100 5.22 -28.67 5.78
N SER A 101 4.82 -27.94 6.82
CA SER A 101 4.13 -28.53 8.00
C SER A 101 2.88 -27.80 8.47
N GLY A 102 2.60 -26.61 7.94
CA GLY A 102 1.47 -25.75 8.31
C GLY A 102 1.69 -24.88 9.55
N VAL A 103 2.84 -25.01 10.24
CA VAL A 103 3.18 -24.23 11.45
C VAL A 103 4.69 -23.96 11.54
N PRO A 104 5.15 -22.85 12.12
CA PRO A 104 6.57 -22.62 12.37
C PRO A 104 7.10 -23.59 13.46
N PRO A 105 8.41 -23.89 13.48
CA PRO A 105 9.00 -24.89 14.39
C PRO A 105 8.94 -24.48 15.86
N PHE A 106 8.83 -23.19 16.16
CA PHE A 106 8.83 -22.67 17.53
C PHE A 106 7.59 -21.81 17.78
N THR A 107 6.69 -22.34 18.61
CA THR A 107 5.45 -21.67 19.04
C THR A 107 5.42 -21.49 20.56
N GLY A 108 4.64 -20.52 21.04
CA GLY A 108 4.47 -20.26 22.47
C GLY A 108 3.58 -19.04 22.74
N ASN A 109 3.04 -18.96 23.95
CA ASN A 109 1.97 -18.00 24.30
C ASN A 109 2.44 -16.54 24.45
N THR A 110 3.74 -16.26 24.31
CA THR A 110 4.30 -14.89 24.31
C THR A 110 5.44 -14.77 23.28
N PRO A 111 5.70 -13.59 22.71
CA PRO A 111 6.83 -13.36 21.81
C PRO A 111 8.17 -13.74 22.44
N MET A 112 8.36 -13.42 23.74
CA MET A 112 9.55 -13.77 24.50
C MET A 112 9.73 -15.29 24.65
N THR A 113 8.64 -16.06 24.76
CA THR A 113 8.72 -17.54 24.75
C THR A 113 9.32 -18.01 23.44
N VAL A 114 8.77 -17.55 22.30
CA VAL A 114 9.24 -17.93 20.96
C VAL A 114 10.70 -17.53 20.75
N MET A 115 11.09 -16.31 21.13
CA MET A 115 12.49 -15.85 21.08
C MET A 115 13.43 -16.76 21.89
N MET A 116 13.04 -17.17 23.10
CA MET A 116 13.86 -18.06 23.92
C MET A 116 13.99 -19.47 23.35
N LYS A 117 12.98 -19.96 22.60
CA LYS A 117 13.07 -21.21 21.83
C LYS A 117 14.02 -21.09 20.64
N HIS A 118 13.94 -19.98 19.91
CA HIS A 118 14.87 -19.67 18.82
C HIS A 118 16.32 -19.65 19.31
N LEU A 119 16.60 -19.15 20.52
CA LEU A 119 17.92 -19.24 21.15
C LEU A 119 18.30 -20.66 21.59
N ASN A 120 17.44 -21.36 22.34
CA ASN A 120 17.86 -22.50 23.18
C ASN A 120 17.26 -23.86 22.81
N GLU A 121 16.07 -23.94 22.19
CA GLU A 121 15.45 -25.24 21.88
C GLU A 121 16.01 -25.83 20.58
N PRO A 122 16.22 -27.17 20.51
CA PRO A 122 16.54 -27.85 19.27
C PRO A 122 15.36 -27.73 18.29
N VAL A 123 15.65 -27.75 16.98
CA VAL A 123 14.62 -27.76 15.94
C VAL A 123 13.79 -29.04 16.08
N PRO A 124 12.45 -28.99 16.18
CA PRO A 124 11.63 -30.21 16.24
C PRO A 124 11.69 -30.98 14.93
N ASP A 125 11.68 -32.31 14.99
CA ASP A 125 11.69 -33.16 13.78
C ASP A 125 10.38 -32.98 12.99
N ILE A 126 10.49 -32.32 11.83
CA ILE A 126 9.37 -32.04 10.93
C ILE A 126 8.65 -33.32 10.46
N ARG A 127 9.31 -34.48 10.47
CA ARG A 127 8.71 -35.77 10.09
C ARG A 127 7.61 -36.23 11.05
N LEU A 128 7.55 -35.66 12.26
CA LEU A 128 6.45 -35.86 13.21
C LEU A 128 5.14 -35.21 12.72
N LEU A 129 5.24 -34.08 12.00
CA LEU A 129 4.12 -33.34 11.43
C LEU A 129 3.82 -33.80 9.99
N HIS A 130 4.86 -33.96 9.16
CA HIS A 130 4.77 -34.37 7.76
C HIS A 130 5.57 -35.65 7.50
N ARG A 131 4.91 -36.80 7.67
CA ARG A 131 5.50 -38.12 7.42
C ARG A 131 5.81 -38.29 5.93
N GLY A 132 6.98 -38.84 5.60
CA GLY A 132 7.41 -39.12 4.23
C GLY A 132 8.21 -38.01 3.54
N LEU A 133 8.60 -36.95 4.25
CA LEU A 133 9.57 -35.96 3.73
C LEU A 133 10.92 -36.64 3.41
N PRO A 134 11.55 -36.34 2.24
CA PRO A 134 12.87 -36.87 1.90
C PRO A 134 13.95 -36.38 2.87
N GLU A 135 14.92 -37.25 3.21
CA GLU A 135 15.98 -36.93 4.18
C GLU A 135 16.80 -35.70 3.79
N GLY A 136 17.07 -35.50 2.50
CA GLY A 136 17.77 -34.31 2.01
C GLY A 136 16.99 -33.00 2.20
N VAL A 137 15.65 -33.03 2.25
CA VAL A 137 14.84 -31.85 2.60
C VAL A 137 14.95 -31.56 4.10
N VAL A 138 14.93 -32.60 4.94
CA VAL A 138 15.12 -32.46 6.39
C VAL A 138 16.51 -31.90 6.70
N ALA A 139 17.56 -32.41 6.06
CA ALA A 139 18.93 -31.93 6.24
C ALA A 139 19.13 -30.45 5.82
N ILE A 140 18.38 -29.97 4.81
CA ILE A 140 18.38 -28.54 4.43
C ILE A 140 17.76 -27.69 5.53
N ILE A 141 16.64 -28.12 6.11
CA ILE A 141 15.98 -27.43 7.23
C ILE A 141 16.90 -27.40 8.46
N GLU A 142 17.45 -28.55 8.84
CA GLU A 142 18.37 -28.69 9.98
C GLU A 142 19.65 -27.85 9.82
N LYS A 143 20.19 -27.73 8.59
CA LYS A 143 21.33 -26.87 8.31
C LYS A 143 20.96 -25.38 8.33
N ALA A 144 19.84 -24.98 7.72
CA ALA A 144 19.40 -23.58 7.72
C ALA A 144 19.12 -23.07 9.14
N LEU A 145 18.55 -23.91 10.01
CA LEU A 145 18.16 -23.59 11.37
C LEU A 145 19.23 -23.85 12.45
N GLN A 146 20.50 -24.06 12.05
CA GLN A 146 21.61 -24.09 13.01
C GLN A 146 21.70 -22.79 13.81
N LYS A 147 21.91 -22.90 15.12
CA LYS A 147 21.93 -21.73 16.01
C LYS A 147 23.12 -20.81 15.71
N ASP A 148 24.30 -21.39 15.50
CA ASP A 148 25.51 -20.69 15.03
C ASP A 148 25.43 -20.41 13.51
N PRO A 149 25.50 -19.14 13.05
CA PRO A 149 25.56 -18.78 11.63
C PRO A 149 26.66 -19.47 10.82
N ASN A 150 27.78 -19.84 11.45
CA ASN A 150 28.90 -20.50 10.77
C ASN A 150 28.58 -21.96 10.37
N ASN A 151 27.59 -22.59 11.01
CA ASN A 151 27.15 -23.95 10.70
C ASN A 151 25.98 -23.99 9.69
N ARG A 152 25.45 -22.82 9.29
CA ARG A 152 24.38 -22.69 8.28
C ARG A 152 24.93 -22.82 6.85
N PHE A 153 24.04 -22.70 5.87
CA PHE A 153 24.44 -22.24 4.53
C PHE A 153 25.14 -20.89 4.63
N GLN A 154 26.16 -20.64 3.81
CA GLN A 154 26.91 -19.38 3.82
C GLN A 154 26.45 -18.43 2.69
N SER A 155 25.52 -18.84 1.83
CA SER A 155 24.78 -17.96 0.91
C SER A 155 23.38 -18.51 0.58
N ALA A 156 22.47 -17.65 0.14
CA ALA A 156 21.15 -18.10 -0.33
C ALA A 156 21.24 -18.91 -1.64
N ALA A 157 22.24 -18.65 -2.49
CA ALA A 157 22.52 -19.46 -3.69
C ALA A 157 22.92 -20.92 -3.35
N GLU A 158 23.68 -21.13 -2.27
CA GLU A 158 24.01 -22.48 -1.77
C GLU A 158 22.75 -23.23 -1.32
N MET A 159 21.83 -22.54 -0.63
CA MET A 159 20.54 -23.10 -0.20
C MET A 159 19.61 -23.39 -1.40
N ALA A 160 19.54 -22.48 -2.38
CA ALA A 160 18.79 -22.67 -3.62
C ALA A 160 19.28 -23.90 -4.41
N ALA A 161 20.61 -24.09 -4.50
CA ALA A 161 21.21 -25.25 -5.15
C ALA A 161 20.86 -26.56 -4.41
N ALA A 162 20.92 -26.57 -3.07
CA ALA A 162 20.54 -27.74 -2.27
C ALA A 162 19.06 -28.12 -2.45
N LEU A 163 18.16 -27.14 -2.49
CA LEU A 163 16.73 -27.35 -2.78
C LEU A 163 16.50 -27.94 -4.18
N ARG A 164 17.24 -27.47 -5.19
CA ARG A 164 17.16 -27.96 -6.58
C ARG A 164 17.64 -29.40 -6.76
N LEU A 165 18.58 -29.86 -5.95
CA LEU A 165 18.98 -31.27 -5.91
C LEU A 165 17.82 -32.18 -5.42
N GLN A 166 16.99 -31.71 -4.48
CA GLN A 166 15.79 -32.45 -4.02
C GLN A 166 14.66 -32.48 -5.07
N LEU A 167 14.70 -31.55 -6.03
CA LEU A 167 13.81 -31.50 -7.20
C LEU A 167 14.32 -32.33 -8.40
N GLY A 168 15.40 -33.11 -8.22
CA GLY A 168 16.05 -33.86 -9.30
C GLY A 168 16.61 -32.98 -10.43
N SER A 169 16.67 -31.66 -10.21
CA SER A 169 16.80 -30.66 -11.26
C SER A 169 18.17 -29.98 -11.20
N THR A 170 19.20 -30.66 -11.67
CA THR A 170 20.57 -30.12 -11.84
C THR A 170 20.69 -29.13 -13.01
N SER A 171 19.70 -28.25 -13.15
CA SER A 171 19.77 -27.08 -14.03
C SER A 171 20.09 -25.86 -13.17
N THR A 172 21.36 -25.44 -13.18
CA THR A 172 21.76 -24.12 -12.68
C THR A 172 21.07 -23.07 -13.55
N TYR A 173 19.96 -22.53 -13.06
CA TYR A 173 19.20 -21.48 -13.74
C TYR A 173 20.02 -20.19 -13.72
N VAL A 174 20.90 -20.02 -14.70
CA VAL A 174 21.63 -18.77 -14.90
C VAL A 174 20.58 -17.70 -15.19
N PHE A 175 20.45 -16.72 -14.30
CA PHE A 175 19.53 -15.61 -14.46
C PHE A 175 19.93 -14.80 -15.71
N SER A 176 19.30 -15.12 -16.84
CA SER A 176 19.57 -14.45 -18.12
C SER A 176 18.79 -13.13 -18.15
N PRO A 177 19.46 -11.97 -18.22
CA PRO A 177 18.81 -10.67 -18.04
C PRO A 177 18.05 -10.26 -19.31
N HIS A 178 16.85 -10.80 -19.48
CA HIS A 178 15.87 -10.41 -20.51
C HIS A 178 14.59 -9.84 -19.88
N MET A 179 14.76 -9.02 -18.84
CA MET A 179 13.85 -7.90 -18.62
C MET A 179 14.18 -6.80 -19.66
N PRO A 180 13.20 -6.24 -20.38
CA PRO A 180 13.43 -5.10 -21.26
C PRO A 180 13.68 -3.84 -20.43
N VAL A 181 14.93 -3.67 -19.96
CA VAL A 181 15.38 -2.41 -19.36
C VAL A 181 15.45 -1.37 -20.47
N ASN A 182 14.33 -0.68 -20.69
CA ASN A 182 14.26 0.51 -21.52
C ASN A 182 15.12 1.59 -20.87
N THR A 183 16.40 1.57 -21.23
CA THR A 183 17.42 2.47 -20.71
C THR A 183 17.10 3.86 -21.23
N MET A 184 16.38 4.67 -20.43
CA MET A 184 16.24 6.11 -20.66
C MET A 184 17.62 6.76 -20.53
N ARG A 185 18.38 6.67 -21.62
CA ARG A 185 19.67 7.31 -21.81
C ARG A 185 19.46 8.81 -21.64
N GLN A 186 20.01 9.39 -20.59
CA GLN A 186 19.91 10.82 -20.31
C GLN A 186 20.48 11.64 -21.47
N THR A 187 19.61 12.08 -22.38
CA THR A 187 19.93 13.13 -23.35
C THR A 187 19.92 14.45 -22.59
N ALA A 188 21.10 14.87 -22.12
CA ALA A 188 21.28 16.15 -21.45
C ALA A 188 20.88 17.30 -22.39
N VAL A 189 19.72 17.90 -22.14
CA VAL A 189 19.26 19.10 -22.85
C VAL A 189 19.90 20.31 -22.18
N SER A 190 21.02 20.78 -22.74
CA SER A 190 21.62 22.05 -22.34
C SER A 190 20.66 23.22 -22.62
N PRO A 191 20.61 24.25 -21.76
CA PRO A 191 19.77 25.43 -21.99
C PRO A 191 20.26 26.21 -23.22
N PRO A 192 19.35 26.84 -24.01
CA PRO A 192 19.72 27.53 -25.24
C PRO A 192 20.44 28.86 -24.97
N GLN A 193 21.72 28.93 -25.36
CA GLN A 193 22.45 30.20 -25.46
C GLN A 193 22.07 30.92 -26.77
N PRO A 194 21.80 32.24 -26.77
CA PRO A 194 21.30 32.93 -27.96
C PRO A 194 22.34 32.98 -29.08
N ALA A 195 21.92 32.63 -30.30
CA ALA A 195 22.77 32.65 -31.49
C ALA A 195 23.02 34.09 -31.96
N VAL A 196 24.28 34.42 -32.24
CA VAL A 196 24.71 35.68 -32.87
C VAL A 196 25.07 35.39 -34.33
N THR A 197 24.46 36.13 -35.25
CA THR A 197 24.81 36.11 -36.69
C THR A 197 25.07 37.55 -37.16
N PRO A 198 26.19 37.86 -37.84
CA PRO A 198 26.66 39.25 -37.97
C PRO A 198 26.44 39.89 -39.36
N GLU A 199 26.44 41.24 -39.38
CA GLU A 199 26.93 42.11 -40.48
C GLU A 199 26.08 42.14 -41.79
N LYS A 200 25.92 43.15 -42.66
CA LYS A 200 26.50 44.49 -43.03
C LYS A 200 25.30 45.32 -43.64
N THR A 201 25.17 46.67 -43.75
CA THR A 201 26.00 47.86 -43.44
C THR A 201 25.16 49.17 -43.49
N ALA A 202 25.65 50.24 -42.85
CA ALA A 202 25.67 51.65 -43.30
C ALA A 202 24.44 52.62 -43.22
N VAL A 203 24.82 53.91 -43.08
CA VAL A 203 24.10 55.20 -43.30
C VAL A 203 23.18 55.75 -42.18
N ALA A 204 23.34 57.06 -41.92
CA ALA A 204 22.60 57.97 -41.04
C ALA A 204 22.43 59.33 -41.80
N PRO A 205 21.85 60.45 -41.28
CA PRO A 205 21.44 60.78 -39.90
C PRO A 205 20.12 61.62 -39.75
N ASN A 206 19.95 62.26 -38.57
CA ASN A 206 19.15 63.47 -38.22
C ASN A 206 17.73 63.36 -37.59
N LYS A 207 17.68 63.79 -36.31
CA LYS A 207 16.79 64.77 -35.61
C LYS A 207 15.56 65.40 -36.35
N PRO A 208 14.59 66.02 -35.62
CA PRO A 208 14.29 66.04 -34.16
C PRO A 208 12.82 65.62 -33.86
N THR A 209 12.25 65.58 -32.63
CA THR A 209 11.79 66.73 -31.80
C THR A 209 11.17 66.25 -30.47
N THR A 210 11.10 67.12 -29.46
CA THR A 210 10.55 66.96 -28.08
C THR A 210 9.11 67.50 -27.94
N PRO A 211 8.48 67.55 -26.73
CA PRO A 211 8.38 66.62 -25.59
C PRO A 211 6.89 66.35 -25.21
N HIS A 212 6.59 65.72 -24.06
CA HIS A 212 5.61 66.27 -23.10
C HIS A 212 5.68 65.59 -21.71
N THR A 213 5.04 66.21 -20.71
CA THR A 213 5.24 65.98 -19.27
C THR A 213 3.95 65.48 -18.57
N GLN A 214 4.10 64.58 -17.60
CA GLN A 214 3.25 64.45 -16.39
C GLN A 214 4.09 63.69 -15.34
N SER A 215 4.45 64.27 -14.18
CA SER A 215 3.67 64.86 -13.08
C SER A 215 3.17 63.80 -12.08
N ALA A 216 3.49 64.00 -10.80
CA ALA A 216 3.24 63.05 -9.71
C ALA A 216 2.43 63.70 -8.58
N ALA A 217 1.67 62.88 -7.82
CA ALA A 217 0.81 63.33 -6.72
C ALA A 217 1.27 62.75 -5.36
N PRO A 218 1.01 63.43 -4.22
CA PRO A 218 1.72 63.19 -2.96
C PRO A 218 1.05 62.18 -2.00
N LYS A 219 1.87 61.65 -1.08
CA LYS A 219 1.45 60.82 0.06
C LYS A 219 0.75 61.65 1.14
N ARG A 220 -0.15 61.04 1.91
CA ARG A 220 -0.73 61.61 3.14
C ARG A 220 -0.90 60.50 4.19
N ASN A 221 -0.38 60.72 5.39
CA ASN A 221 -0.37 59.72 6.47
C ASN A 221 -1.54 59.95 7.44
N LEU A 222 -2.10 58.85 7.98
CA LEU A 222 -3.01 58.84 9.13
C LEU A 222 -2.77 57.53 9.91
N PRO A 223 -2.78 57.51 11.26
CA PRO A 223 -2.43 56.32 12.03
C PRO A 223 -3.60 55.31 12.08
N ILE A 224 -3.31 54.03 11.82
CA ILE A 224 -4.26 52.92 11.93
C ILE A 224 -3.72 51.89 12.91
N LEU A 225 -4.33 51.81 14.09
CA LEU A 225 -4.48 50.64 15.00
C LEU A 225 -5.19 51.16 16.27
N PRO A 226 -6.02 50.35 16.96
CA PRO A 226 -5.85 48.91 17.15
C PRO A 226 -6.89 47.98 16.49
N LEU A 227 -7.97 48.47 15.88
CA LEU A 227 -9.08 47.60 15.42
C LEU A 227 -8.67 46.51 14.41
N ALA A 228 -7.72 46.78 13.51
CA ALA A 228 -7.31 45.81 12.50
C ALA A 228 -6.57 44.58 13.08
N ILE A 229 -5.90 44.72 14.23
CA ILE A 229 -5.31 43.56 14.92
C ILE A 229 -6.42 42.67 15.48
N GLY A 230 -7.43 43.24 16.14
CA GLY A 230 -8.55 42.48 16.69
C GLY A 230 -9.35 41.74 15.61
N GLY A 231 -9.64 42.42 14.50
CA GLY A 231 -10.29 41.80 13.34
C GLY A 231 -9.43 40.70 12.69
N GLY A 232 -8.13 40.94 12.51
CA GLY A 232 -7.19 39.96 11.96
C GLY A 232 -7.05 38.72 12.84
N LEU A 233 -6.96 38.89 14.17
CA LEU A 233 -6.90 37.78 15.12
C LEU A 233 -8.22 37.00 15.19
N LEU A 234 -9.38 37.66 15.09
CA LEU A 234 -10.67 36.97 15.00
C LEU A 234 -10.81 36.18 13.69
N ILE A 235 -10.36 36.74 12.57
CA ILE A 235 -10.35 36.02 11.28
C ILE A 235 -9.37 34.83 11.33
N LEU A 236 -8.18 34.98 11.91
CA LEU A 236 -7.23 33.88 12.08
C LEU A 236 -7.72 32.83 13.08
N ALA A 237 -8.43 33.21 14.14
CA ALA A 237 -9.05 32.28 15.09
C ALA A 237 -10.25 31.56 14.47
N LEU A 238 -11.03 32.22 13.61
CA LEU A 238 -12.15 31.62 12.88
C LEU A 238 -11.65 30.67 11.77
N LEU A 239 -10.65 31.08 11.00
CA LEU A 239 -9.95 30.21 10.05
C LEU A 239 -9.30 29.03 10.78
N GLY A 240 -8.68 29.26 11.93
CA GLY A 240 -8.19 28.21 12.83
C GLY A 240 -9.31 27.25 13.21
N TYR A 241 -10.41 27.74 13.78
CA TYR A 241 -11.56 26.92 14.19
C TYR A 241 -12.19 26.11 13.04
N LEU A 242 -12.20 26.65 11.81
CA LEU A 242 -12.77 25.99 10.63
C LEU A 242 -11.80 25.01 9.95
N ILE A 243 -10.49 25.24 10.01
CA ILE A 243 -9.48 24.44 9.27
C ILE A 243 -8.79 23.42 10.19
N LEU A 244 -8.61 23.74 11.49
CA LEU A 244 -7.93 22.87 12.46
C LEU A 244 -8.58 21.48 12.61
N PRO A 245 -9.90 21.27 12.54
CA PRO A 245 -10.48 19.93 12.57
C PRO A 245 -10.00 19.05 11.41
N GLY A 246 -9.93 19.59 10.19
CA GLY A 246 -9.42 18.87 9.01
C GLY A 246 -7.89 18.66 9.04
N LEU A 247 -7.15 19.53 9.74
CA LEU A 247 -5.71 19.34 9.99
C LEU A 247 -5.40 18.32 11.10
N LEU A 248 -6.42 17.78 11.78
CA LEU A 248 -6.28 16.84 12.91
C LEU A 248 -6.83 15.44 12.61
N GLN A 249 -7.43 15.20 11.44
CA GLN A 249 -7.74 13.85 10.99
C GLN A 249 -6.45 13.10 10.66
N THR A 250 -6.10 12.11 11.48
CA THR A 250 -5.04 11.16 11.18
C THR A 250 -5.45 10.30 9.98
N PRO A 251 -4.64 10.21 8.92
CA PRO A 251 -4.92 9.33 7.79
C PRO A 251 -5.13 7.86 8.24
N PRO A 252 -5.95 7.08 7.52
CA PRO A 252 -6.27 5.71 7.87
C PRO A 252 -5.04 4.79 7.72
N PRO A 253 -4.93 3.70 8.49
CA PRO A 253 -3.81 2.77 8.35
C PRO A 253 -3.83 2.08 6.98
N SER A 254 -2.65 1.89 6.38
CA SER A 254 -2.49 1.19 5.09
C SER A 254 -2.83 -0.31 5.14
N THR A 255 -3.01 -0.88 6.33
CA THR A 255 -3.32 -2.31 6.51
C THR A 255 -4.71 -2.63 6.00
N GLY A 256 -4.79 -3.54 5.02
CA GLY A 256 -6.04 -3.87 4.34
C GLY A 256 -6.41 -2.93 3.19
N MET A 257 -5.48 -2.10 2.72
CA MET A 257 -5.64 -1.27 1.52
C MET A 257 -4.57 -1.59 0.48
N VAL A 258 -4.86 -1.33 -0.79
CA VAL A 258 -3.97 -1.45 -1.95
C VAL A 258 -3.64 -0.05 -2.46
N ASN A 259 -2.35 0.21 -2.68
CA ASN A 259 -1.89 1.42 -3.35
C ASN A 259 -2.11 1.31 -4.86
N ILE A 260 -2.81 2.28 -5.44
CA ILE A 260 -2.98 2.43 -6.88
C ILE A 260 -2.07 3.60 -7.32
N PRO A 261 -1.04 3.35 -8.14
CA PRO A 261 -0.12 4.40 -8.57
C PRO A 261 -0.83 5.51 -9.36
N GLY A 262 -0.46 6.76 -9.10
CA GLY A 262 -0.92 7.89 -9.92
C GLY A 262 -0.40 7.79 -11.36
N GLY A 263 -1.21 8.23 -12.32
CA GLY A 263 -0.89 8.19 -13.75
C GLY A 263 -2.09 8.29 -14.67
N SER A 264 -1.81 8.07 -15.96
CA SER A 264 -2.74 8.20 -17.08
C SER A 264 -3.43 6.86 -17.38
N TYR A 265 -4.76 6.82 -17.29
CA TYR A 265 -5.56 5.60 -17.43
C TYR A 265 -6.73 5.76 -18.40
N THR A 266 -7.05 4.70 -19.15
CA THR A 266 -8.24 4.65 -20.01
C THR A 266 -9.42 4.03 -19.25
N ILE A 267 -10.50 4.77 -19.13
CA ILE A 267 -11.76 4.37 -18.47
C ILE A 267 -12.94 4.44 -19.45
N GLY A 268 -14.09 3.89 -19.07
CA GLY A 268 -15.32 3.90 -19.85
C GLY A 268 -15.30 2.93 -21.05
N SER A 269 -16.25 3.06 -21.96
CA SER A 269 -16.40 2.16 -23.10
C SER A 269 -16.54 2.89 -24.44
N SER A 270 -16.03 2.27 -25.51
CA SER A 270 -16.33 2.64 -26.89
C SER A 270 -17.73 2.18 -27.32
N ASN A 271 -18.36 1.29 -26.56
CA ASN A 271 -19.70 0.78 -26.82
C ASN A 271 -20.75 1.77 -26.27
N GLY A 272 -21.31 2.61 -27.14
CA GLY A 272 -22.24 3.70 -26.79
C GLY A 272 -23.65 3.29 -26.34
N GLY A 273 -23.77 2.33 -25.41
CA GLY A 273 -25.01 2.06 -24.69
C GLY A 273 -25.15 2.93 -23.44
N SER A 274 -26.37 3.23 -22.98
CA SER A 274 -26.63 4.13 -21.85
C SER A 274 -25.99 3.71 -20.52
N GLN A 275 -25.71 2.41 -20.36
CA GLN A 275 -25.09 1.82 -19.17
C GLN A 275 -23.55 1.90 -19.19
N PHE A 276 -22.99 2.68 -20.12
CA PHE A 276 -21.56 2.94 -20.24
C PHE A 276 -21.33 4.44 -20.41
N ALA A 277 -20.33 4.98 -19.72
CA ALA A 277 -19.79 6.29 -20.04
C ALA A 277 -18.81 6.17 -21.22
N ALA A 278 -18.68 7.23 -22.03
CA ALA A 278 -17.80 7.24 -23.18
C ALA A 278 -16.33 7.04 -22.77
N SER A 279 -15.59 6.27 -23.57
CA SER A 279 -14.17 5.99 -23.30
C SER A 279 -13.34 7.27 -23.35
N GLN A 280 -12.54 7.49 -22.32
CA GLN A 280 -11.70 8.66 -22.15
C GLN A 280 -10.43 8.31 -21.37
N ILE A 281 -9.40 9.14 -21.53
CA ILE A 281 -8.18 9.08 -20.72
C ILE A 281 -8.35 10.06 -19.55
N ILE A 282 -8.04 9.60 -18.34
CA ILE A 282 -8.03 10.40 -17.12
C ILE A 282 -6.64 10.32 -16.48
N GLU A 283 -6.17 11.42 -15.89
CA GLU A 283 -5.04 11.42 -14.96
C GLU A 283 -5.58 11.26 -13.54
N LEU A 284 -5.07 10.28 -12.79
CA LEU A 284 -5.34 10.12 -11.36
C LEU A 284 -4.07 10.40 -10.55
N ASP A 285 -4.22 11.02 -9.39
CA ASP A 285 -3.17 11.03 -8.36
C ASP A 285 -2.98 9.63 -7.74
N GLU A 286 -1.92 9.43 -6.96
CA GLU A 286 -1.74 8.20 -6.17
C GLU A 286 -2.83 8.11 -5.08
N PHE A 287 -3.54 6.98 -5.02
CA PHE A 287 -4.57 6.74 -4.02
C PHE A 287 -4.50 5.32 -3.44
N TRP A 288 -5.28 5.08 -2.39
CA TRP A 288 -5.39 3.78 -1.72
C TRP A 288 -6.86 3.33 -1.73
N ILE A 289 -7.12 2.06 -1.99
CA ILE A 289 -8.47 1.47 -2.01
C ILE A 289 -8.51 0.17 -1.21
N ASP A 290 -9.65 -0.15 -0.59
CA ASP A 290 -9.76 -1.31 0.30
C ASP A 290 -9.55 -2.66 -0.42
N LEU A 291 -8.82 -3.54 0.28
CA LEU A 291 -8.62 -4.98 0.04
C LEU A 291 -9.78 -5.68 -0.67
N TYR A 292 -10.91 -5.47 -0.04
CA TYR A 292 -12.16 -6.22 -0.11
C TYR A 292 -13.31 -5.22 0.07
N GLU A 293 -14.53 -5.61 -0.24
CA GLU A 293 -15.71 -4.88 0.23
C GLU A 293 -15.77 -4.85 1.77
N VAL A 294 -16.48 -3.87 2.32
CA VAL A 294 -16.73 -3.82 3.77
C VAL A 294 -17.59 -5.01 4.18
N THR A 295 -17.10 -5.81 5.13
CA THR A 295 -17.79 -7.02 5.60
C THR A 295 -18.94 -6.72 6.56
N ASN A 296 -19.86 -7.67 6.70
CA ASN A 296 -20.92 -7.63 7.71
C ASN A 296 -20.37 -7.40 9.14
N THR A 297 -19.26 -8.03 9.52
CA THR A 297 -18.62 -7.83 10.84
C THR A 297 -18.12 -6.40 11.02
N GLN A 298 -17.48 -5.82 10.01
CA GLN A 298 -16.99 -4.44 10.05
C GLN A 298 -18.15 -3.44 10.15
N TYR A 299 -19.20 -3.61 9.34
CA TYR A 299 -20.36 -2.73 9.39
C TYR A 299 -21.15 -2.86 10.70
N ALA A 300 -21.24 -4.06 11.28
CA ALA A 300 -21.86 -4.28 12.59
C ALA A 300 -21.08 -3.57 13.71
N ALA A 301 -19.75 -3.57 13.65
CA ALA A 301 -18.90 -2.85 14.60
C ALA A 301 -19.09 -1.32 14.50
N PHE A 302 -19.25 -0.78 13.29
CA PHE A 302 -19.66 0.62 13.06
C PHE A 302 -21.03 0.90 13.68
N ALA A 303 -22.09 0.21 13.24
CA ALA A 303 -23.46 0.50 13.65
C ALA A 303 -23.69 0.34 15.16
N HIS A 304 -23.07 -0.66 15.80
CA HIS A 304 -23.08 -0.80 17.26
C HIS A 304 -22.32 0.34 17.98
N LYS A 305 -21.33 0.96 17.34
CA LYS A 305 -20.49 2.01 17.94
C LYS A 305 -21.07 3.43 17.74
N THR A 306 -21.85 3.65 16.70
CA THR A 306 -22.38 4.96 16.28
C THR A 306 -23.91 5.07 16.39
N GLU A 307 -24.62 3.99 16.70
CA GLU A 307 -26.09 3.87 16.62
C GLU A 307 -26.65 4.12 15.20
N ALA A 308 -25.79 3.97 14.17
CA ALA A 308 -26.18 4.14 12.76
C ALA A 308 -27.17 3.06 12.29
N ALA A 309 -27.90 3.40 11.22
CA ALA A 309 -28.85 2.49 10.57
C ALA A 309 -28.16 1.22 10.02
N THR A 310 -28.90 0.13 9.95
CA THR A 310 -28.43 -1.16 9.42
C THR A 310 -29.31 -1.66 8.27
N PRO A 311 -28.83 -2.62 7.45
CA PRO A 311 -29.65 -3.22 6.40
C PRO A 311 -30.99 -3.76 6.95
N SER A 312 -32.07 -3.54 6.21
CA SER A 312 -33.44 -3.87 6.65
C SER A 312 -33.73 -5.36 6.85
N HIS A 313 -32.79 -6.24 6.50
CA HIS A 313 -32.86 -7.69 6.72
C HIS A 313 -32.05 -8.17 7.94
N TRP A 314 -31.37 -7.27 8.67
CA TRP A 314 -30.64 -7.57 9.90
C TRP A 314 -31.56 -7.57 11.14
N ALA A 315 -31.14 -8.29 12.18
CA ALA A 315 -31.79 -8.25 13.50
C ALA A 315 -31.21 -7.08 14.33
N GLY A 316 -31.55 -5.85 13.95
CA GLY A 316 -30.92 -4.65 14.51
C GLY A 316 -29.46 -4.54 14.06
N SER A 317 -28.52 -4.46 15.00
CA SER A 317 -27.07 -4.46 14.73
C SER A 317 -26.45 -5.86 14.55
N VAL A 318 -27.26 -6.92 14.53
CA VAL A 318 -26.79 -8.31 14.37
C VAL A 318 -26.89 -8.74 12.89
N PRO A 319 -25.76 -9.06 12.22
CA PRO A 319 -25.76 -9.53 10.83
C PRO A 319 -26.30 -10.97 10.70
N PRO A 320 -26.57 -11.44 9.47
CA PRO A 320 -26.98 -12.82 9.21
C PRO A 320 -25.95 -13.84 9.72
N ALA A 321 -26.40 -14.82 10.50
CA ALA A 321 -25.51 -15.78 11.16
C ALA A 321 -24.71 -16.62 10.15
N GLY A 322 -23.38 -16.62 10.27
CA GLY A 322 -22.47 -17.32 9.37
C GLY A 322 -22.08 -16.52 8.11
N ALA A 323 -22.60 -15.30 7.94
CA ALA A 323 -22.23 -14.38 6.87
C ALA A 323 -21.20 -13.31 7.34
N ASP A 324 -20.53 -13.55 8.46
CA ASP A 324 -19.66 -12.61 9.18
C ASP A 324 -18.60 -11.94 8.29
N ASN A 325 -18.00 -12.70 7.36
CA ASN A 325 -16.99 -12.24 6.40
C ASN A 325 -17.55 -12.02 4.97
N HIS A 326 -18.86 -12.14 4.75
CA HIS A 326 -19.48 -11.70 3.49
C HIS A 326 -19.50 -10.16 3.44
N PRO A 327 -19.54 -9.56 2.24
CA PRO A 327 -19.81 -8.13 2.10
C PRO A 327 -21.12 -7.76 2.81
N VAL A 328 -21.17 -6.55 3.37
CA VAL A 328 -22.46 -5.97 3.77
C VAL A 328 -23.25 -5.59 2.52
N GLN A 329 -24.53 -5.94 2.50
CA GLN A 329 -25.46 -5.64 1.42
C GLN A 329 -26.76 -5.01 1.97
N GLY A 330 -27.59 -4.40 1.12
CA GLY A 330 -28.77 -3.66 1.60
C GLY A 330 -28.45 -2.25 2.08
N ILE A 331 -27.32 -1.69 1.64
CA ILE A 331 -26.77 -0.40 2.10
C ILE A 331 -27.13 0.72 1.12
N THR A 332 -27.53 1.89 1.64
CA THR A 332 -27.69 3.11 0.83
C THR A 332 -26.36 3.83 0.65
N TRP A 333 -26.25 4.67 -0.37
CA TRP A 333 -25.03 5.47 -0.59
C TRP A 333 -24.60 6.27 0.64
N GLN A 334 -25.56 6.89 1.37
CA GLN A 334 -25.27 7.64 2.60
C GLN A 334 -24.72 6.72 3.69
N MET A 335 -25.34 5.56 3.92
CA MET A 335 -24.89 4.57 4.90
C MET A 335 -23.47 4.01 4.60
N ALA A 336 -23.05 4.03 3.33
CA ALA A 336 -21.69 3.69 2.90
C ALA A 336 -20.71 4.84 3.16
N ALA A 337 -21.08 6.08 2.80
CA ALA A 337 -20.29 7.28 3.09
C ALA A 337 -20.07 7.47 4.61
N ASP A 338 -21.13 7.38 5.42
CA ASP A 338 -21.09 7.50 6.89
C ASP A 338 -20.10 6.50 7.53
N TYR A 339 -20.01 5.29 6.99
CA TYR A 339 -19.01 4.29 7.43
C TYR A 339 -17.59 4.68 7.01
N CYS A 340 -17.39 5.11 5.75
CA CYS A 340 -16.06 5.46 5.27
C CYS A 340 -15.51 6.66 6.05
N ASP A 341 -16.32 7.70 6.28
CA ASP A 341 -15.97 8.84 7.13
C ASP A 341 -15.60 8.40 8.56
N TRP A 342 -16.35 7.47 9.15
CA TRP A 342 -16.07 6.92 10.49
C TRP A 342 -14.71 6.21 10.60
N VAL A 343 -14.22 5.59 9.51
CA VAL A 343 -12.87 5.00 9.45
C VAL A 343 -11.78 5.95 8.91
N ASN A 344 -12.08 7.25 8.80
CA ASN A 344 -11.21 8.29 8.18
C ASN A 344 -10.82 7.99 6.72
N LYS A 345 -11.74 7.37 5.98
CA LYS A 345 -11.66 7.14 4.53
C LYS A 345 -12.76 7.96 3.84
N ARG A 346 -12.97 7.72 2.55
CA ARG A 346 -14.11 8.18 1.74
C ARG A 346 -14.58 7.03 0.84
N LEU A 347 -15.62 7.23 0.04
CA LEU A 347 -15.87 6.36 -1.11
C LEU A 347 -14.80 6.60 -2.22
N PRO A 348 -14.47 5.59 -3.03
CA PRO A 348 -13.69 5.80 -4.25
C PRO A 348 -14.50 6.63 -5.27
N SER A 349 -13.83 7.43 -6.08
CA SER A 349 -14.47 7.98 -7.27
C SER A 349 -14.79 6.88 -8.27
N GLU A 350 -15.75 7.10 -9.16
CA GLU A 350 -16.11 6.14 -10.20
C GLU A 350 -14.90 5.78 -11.10
N ALA A 351 -13.98 6.73 -11.30
CA ALA A 351 -12.76 6.52 -12.08
C ALA A 351 -11.69 5.73 -11.30
N GLU A 352 -11.47 6.07 -10.03
CA GLU A 352 -10.58 5.31 -9.13
C GLU A 352 -11.01 3.84 -9.03
N TRP A 353 -12.32 3.61 -8.84
CA TRP A 353 -12.89 2.27 -8.77
C TRP A 353 -12.64 1.49 -10.07
N GLU A 354 -12.89 2.09 -11.23
CA GLU A 354 -12.68 1.42 -12.53
C GLU A 354 -11.21 1.09 -12.79
N VAL A 355 -10.28 2.01 -12.48
CA VAL A 355 -8.84 1.77 -12.61
C VAL A 355 -8.38 0.66 -11.67
N ALA A 356 -8.81 0.68 -10.41
CA ALA A 356 -8.54 -0.37 -9.44
C ALA A 356 -9.09 -1.74 -9.88
N ALA A 357 -10.26 -1.77 -10.54
CA ALA A 357 -10.92 -2.98 -11.02
C ALA A 357 -10.25 -3.61 -12.25
N ARG A 358 -9.86 -2.78 -13.23
CA ARG A 358 -9.27 -3.23 -14.51
C ARG A 358 -7.80 -3.62 -14.42
N GLY A 359 -7.08 -3.14 -13.42
CA GLY A 359 -5.62 -3.29 -13.34
C GLY A 359 -4.87 -2.40 -14.34
N PRO A 360 -3.52 -2.39 -14.29
CA PRO A 360 -2.68 -1.52 -15.14
C PRO A 360 -2.73 -1.88 -16.63
N GLN A 361 -3.33 -3.01 -17.01
CA GLN A 361 -3.58 -3.42 -18.39
C GLN A 361 -4.86 -2.81 -18.99
N GLY A 362 -5.78 -2.28 -18.17
CA GLY A 362 -7.04 -1.71 -18.63
C GLY A 362 -8.07 -2.73 -19.17
N TRP A 363 -7.96 -4.00 -18.77
CA TRP A 363 -8.82 -5.11 -19.22
C TRP A 363 -10.31 -4.87 -18.97
N LEU A 364 -11.18 -5.66 -19.61
CA LEU A 364 -12.64 -5.60 -19.38
C LEU A 364 -13.08 -6.24 -18.06
N TYR A 365 -12.35 -7.23 -17.55
CA TYR A 365 -12.57 -7.90 -16.26
C TYR A 365 -11.26 -7.94 -15.45
N PRO A 366 -11.30 -8.13 -14.12
CA PRO A 366 -10.10 -8.11 -13.26
C PRO A 366 -9.01 -9.10 -13.71
N TRP A 367 -9.41 -10.19 -14.37
CA TRP A 367 -8.59 -11.30 -14.85
C TRP A 367 -8.28 -11.29 -16.35
N GLY A 368 -8.77 -10.32 -17.14
CA GLY A 368 -8.61 -10.30 -18.59
C GLY A 368 -9.87 -9.84 -19.35
N ASP A 369 -9.89 -10.06 -20.67
CA ASP A 369 -11.01 -9.61 -21.51
C ASP A 369 -12.11 -10.67 -21.75
N ASP A 370 -11.89 -11.93 -21.34
CA ASP A 370 -12.89 -13.00 -21.40
C ASP A 370 -13.68 -13.12 -20.08
N GLU A 371 -14.95 -12.74 -20.12
CA GLU A 371 -15.95 -12.88 -19.05
C GLU A 371 -16.02 -14.30 -18.46
N LYS A 372 -15.77 -15.33 -19.27
CA LYS A 372 -16.00 -16.73 -18.90
C LYS A 372 -14.78 -17.43 -18.31
N LEU A 373 -13.63 -16.74 -18.22
CA LEU A 373 -12.39 -17.31 -17.70
C LEU A 373 -12.48 -17.62 -16.19
N VAL A 374 -13.27 -16.85 -15.43
CA VAL A 374 -13.45 -17.01 -13.99
C VAL A 374 -14.94 -17.20 -13.66
N PRO A 375 -15.39 -18.43 -13.32
CA PRO A 375 -16.78 -18.68 -12.95
C PRO A 375 -17.07 -18.19 -11.53
N LEU A 376 -17.82 -17.10 -11.40
CA LEU A 376 -18.23 -16.53 -10.12
C LEU A 376 -19.58 -17.11 -9.63
N PRO A 377 -19.79 -17.27 -8.30
CA PRO A 377 -21.08 -17.63 -7.71
C PRO A 377 -22.21 -16.69 -8.14
N ASN A 378 -23.39 -17.27 -8.39
CA ASN A 378 -24.55 -16.55 -8.92
C ASN A 378 -25.86 -16.72 -8.14
N SER A 379 -25.82 -17.43 -7.01
CA SER A 379 -26.99 -17.66 -6.12
C SER A 379 -27.06 -16.71 -4.93
N SER A 380 -25.91 -16.17 -4.50
CA SER A 380 -25.74 -15.39 -3.28
C SER A 380 -24.37 -14.74 -3.26
N SER A 381 -24.16 -13.77 -2.36
CA SER A 381 -22.83 -13.28 -2.00
C SER A 381 -21.98 -14.38 -1.37
N TYR A 382 -20.68 -14.17 -1.33
CA TYR A 382 -19.67 -15.05 -0.74
C TYR A 382 -18.70 -14.25 0.15
N ALA A 383 -17.99 -14.95 1.04
CA ALA A 383 -17.01 -14.33 1.92
C ALA A 383 -15.87 -13.68 1.11
N VAL A 384 -15.50 -12.45 1.47
CA VAL A 384 -14.50 -11.67 0.71
C VAL A 384 -13.13 -12.37 0.68
N GLY A 385 -12.42 -12.26 -0.45
CA GLY A 385 -11.15 -12.92 -0.72
C GLY A 385 -11.23 -14.40 -1.09
N THR A 386 -12.43 -15.01 -1.09
CA THR A 386 -12.60 -16.46 -1.35
C THR A 386 -12.26 -16.87 -2.79
N ILE A 387 -12.21 -15.94 -3.75
CA ILE A 387 -11.92 -16.23 -5.15
C ILE A 387 -10.63 -15.50 -5.60
N PRO A 388 -9.44 -16.13 -5.46
CA PRO A 388 -8.17 -15.52 -5.87
C PRO A 388 -8.06 -15.13 -7.35
N ALA A 389 -8.91 -15.70 -8.21
CA ALA A 389 -9.01 -15.33 -9.62
C ALA A 389 -9.87 -14.07 -9.86
N ASN A 390 -10.68 -13.64 -8.89
CA ASN A 390 -11.42 -12.37 -8.92
C ASN A 390 -10.56 -11.24 -8.33
N ARG A 391 -9.29 -11.17 -8.73
CA ARG A 391 -8.30 -10.21 -8.23
C ARG A 391 -7.76 -9.41 -9.39
N SER A 392 -7.84 -8.08 -9.31
CA SER A 392 -7.38 -7.19 -10.39
C SER A 392 -5.87 -7.22 -10.57
N GLY A 393 -5.38 -6.70 -11.70
CA GLY A 393 -3.95 -6.54 -11.95
C GLY A 393 -3.21 -5.60 -10.98
N PHE A 394 -3.92 -4.77 -10.21
CA PHE A 394 -3.35 -4.02 -9.07
C PHE A 394 -3.39 -4.81 -7.75
N GLY A 395 -4.15 -5.90 -7.71
CA GLY A 395 -4.21 -6.82 -6.58
C GLY A 395 -5.43 -6.67 -5.68
N VAL A 396 -6.42 -5.86 -6.07
CA VAL A 396 -7.68 -5.63 -5.33
C VAL A 396 -8.64 -6.79 -5.59
N TYR A 397 -9.34 -7.29 -4.57
CA TYR A 397 -10.22 -8.46 -4.67
C TYR A 397 -11.68 -8.11 -4.90
N ASP A 398 -12.39 -9.06 -5.52
CA ASP A 398 -13.84 -9.17 -5.63
C ASP A 398 -14.53 -8.02 -6.38
N MET A 399 -13.75 -7.32 -7.21
CA MET A 399 -14.20 -6.19 -8.04
C MET A 399 -15.29 -6.55 -9.07
N ALA A 400 -15.46 -7.84 -9.40
CA ALA A 400 -16.52 -8.31 -10.29
C ALA A 400 -17.55 -9.20 -9.55
N GLY A 401 -18.83 -8.91 -9.75
CA GLY A 401 -19.90 -9.65 -9.08
C GLY A 401 -19.91 -9.43 -7.56
N ASN A 402 -20.16 -10.50 -6.79
CA ASN A 402 -20.43 -10.46 -5.35
C ASN A 402 -21.54 -9.46 -4.97
N VAL A 403 -21.23 -8.19 -4.69
CA VAL A 403 -22.20 -7.11 -4.44
C VAL A 403 -21.91 -5.90 -5.33
N TRP A 404 -22.95 -5.16 -5.67
CA TRP A 404 -22.77 -3.86 -6.33
C TRP A 404 -22.08 -2.90 -5.37
N GLU A 405 -21.15 -2.09 -5.86
CA GLU A 405 -20.40 -1.16 -5.01
C GLU A 405 -20.77 0.29 -5.27
N TRP A 406 -21.13 1.03 -4.20
CA TRP A 406 -21.27 2.48 -4.25
C TRP A 406 -19.93 3.18 -4.51
N VAL A 407 -19.97 4.17 -5.40
CA VAL A 407 -18.87 5.10 -5.69
C VAL A 407 -19.36 6.55 -5.57
N ASP A 408 -18.42 7.48 -5.53
CA ASP A 408 -18.68 8.94 -5.61
C ASP A 408 -18.12 9.52 -6.92
N GLU A 409 -18.18 10.84 -7.09
CA GLU A 409 -17.54 11.62 -8.17
C GLU A 409 -17.66 10.97 -9.57
N PRO A 410 -18.88 10.81 -10.10
CA PRO A 410 -19.11 10.11 -11.36
C PRO A 410 -18.52 10.86 -12.56
N TYR A 411 -17.71 10.16 -13.36
CA TYR A 411 -17.02 10.72 -14.54
C TYR A 411 -17.91 10.73 -15.80
N GLY A 412 -19.04 10.02 -15.77
CA GLY A 412 -20.08 10.02 -16.80
C GLY A 412 -21.38 10.68 -16.32
N PRO A 413 -22.29 11.07 -17.23
CA PRO A 413 -23.52 11.79 -16.89
C PRO A 413 -24.41 11.02 -15.90
N VAL A 414 -24.98 11.73 -14.93
CA VAL A 414 -25.96 11.22 -13.94
C VAL A 414 -27.09 12.25 -13.78
N GLY A 415 -28.28 11.81 -13.37
CA GLY A 415 -29.38 12.70 -13.01
C GLY A 415 -29.20 13.40 -11.66
N ASN A 416 -29.97 14.46 -11.42
CA ASN A 416 -29.94 15.18 -10.14
C ASN A 416 -30.36 14.27 -8.97
N GLY A 417 -29.43 13.99 -8.05
CA GLY A 417 -29.68 13.10 -6.91
C GLY A 417 -29.64 11.61 -7.25
N GLU A 418 -29.13 11.25 -8.44
CA GLU A 418 -28.74 9.88 -8.75
C GLU A 418 -27.28 9.63 -8.33
N GLN A 419 -26.97 8.38 -7.99
CA GLN A 419 -25.61 7.92 -7.71
C GLN A 419 -25.30 6.69 -8.58
N VAL A 420 -24.06 6.23 -8.52
CA VAL A 420 -23.56 5.12 -9.36
C VAL A 420 -23.20 3.89 -8.52
N LEU A 421 -23.55 2.73 -9.07
CA LEU A 421 -23.08 1.41 -8.64
C LEU A 421 -22.18 0.78 -9.71
N ARG A 422 -21.11 0.12 -9.28
CA ARG A 422 -20.11 -0.57 -10.13
C ARG A 422 -19.96 -2.06 -9.72
N GLY A 423 -19.16 -2.82 -10.48
CA GLY A 423 -18.83 -4.25 -10.23
C GLY A 423 -19.86 -5.29 -10.67
N GLY A 424 -21.15 -4.97 -10.60
CA GLY A 424 -22.22 -5.97 -10.72
C GLY A 424 -22.51 -6.62 -9.37
N ALA A 425 -23.28 -7.71 -9.35
CA ALA A 425 -23.48 -8.54 -8.16
C ALA A 425 -23.48 -10.02 -8.53
N TYR A 426 -23.65 -10.92 -7.55
CA TYR A 426 -23.75 -12.37 -7.79
C TYR A 426 -24.75 -12.71 -8.92
N ASP A 427 -25.95 -12.10 -8.89
CA ASP A 427 -27.03 -12.32 -9.85
C ASP A 427 -26.88 -11.53 -11.17
N PHE A 428 -25.94 -10.58 -11.24
CA PHE A 428 -25.74 -9.72 -12.41
C PHE A 428 -24.26 -9.33 -12.62
N GLN A 429 -23.50 -10.21 -13.25
CA GLN A 429 -22.08 -10.01 -13.56
C GLN A 429 -21.93 -9.18 -14.85
N LYS A 430 -21.00 -8.20 -14.89
CA LYS A 430 -20.72 -7.31 -16.04
C LYS A 430 -19.24 -6.93 -16.10
N ASN A 431 -18.79 -6.40 -17.24
CA ASN A 431 -17.44 -5.83 -17.36
C ASN A 431 -17.28 -4.57 -16.50
N MET A 432 -16.03 -4.25 -16.17
CA MET A 432 -15.67 -3.21 -15.20
C MET A 432 -15.94 -1.78 -15.69
N ALA A 433 -16.40 -1.58 -16.93
CA ALA A 433 -16.84 -0.29 -17.48
C ALA A 433 -18.34 -0.03 -17.26
N TYR A 434 -19.12 -1.05 -16.87
CA TYR A 434 -20.57 -0.94 -16.71
C TYR A 434 -20.93 -0.11 -15.47
N ARG A 435 -21.86 0.83 -15.64
CA ARG A 435 -22.37 1.68 -14.56
C ARG A 435 -23.89 1.53 -14.41
N LEU A 436 -24.33 1.21 -13.19
CA LEU A 436 -25.74 1.22 -12.82
C LEU A 436 -26.04 2.57 -12.15
N VAL A 437 -26.69 3.47 -12.88
CA VAL A 437 -27.08 4.81 -12.41
C VAL A 437 -28.52 4.78 -11.91
N GLY A 438 -28.81 5.48 -10.80
CA GLY A 438 -30.17 5.65 -10.30
C GLY A 438 -30.23 6.35 -8.94
N ASN A 439 -31.44 6.60 -8.44
CA ASN A 439 -31.64 7.24 -7.13
C ASN A 439 -31.28 6.26 -5.98
N PRO A 440 -30.29 6.59 -5.12
CA PRO A 440 -29.76 5.67 -4.10
C PRO A 440 -30.74 5.36 -2.95
N ASN A 441 -31.88 6.05 -2.90
CA ASN A 441 -32.93 5.84 -1.90
C ASN A 441 -33.97 4.79 -2.35
N ILE A 442 -33.85 4.25 -3.57
CA ILE A 442 -34.76 3.20 -4.08
C ILE A 442 -34.32 1.83 -3.52
N PRO A 443 -35.16 1.11 -2.74
CA PRO A 443 -34.75 -0.13 -2.08
C PRO A 443 -34.27 -1.26 -3.01
N THR A 444 -34.74 -1.30 -4.26
CA THR A 444 -34.29 -2.29 -5.26
C THR A 444 -32.89 -2.00 -5.80
N MET A 445 -32.38 -0.77 -5.64
CA MET A 445 -31.00 -0.41 -6.00
C MET A 445 -30.04 -0.78 -4.87
N SER A 446 -30.45 -0.59 -3.60
CA SER A 446 -29.62 -0.94 -2.43
C SER A 446 -29.64 -2.41 -2.02
N ALA A 447 -30.66 -3.20 -2.41
CA ALA A 447 -30.86 -4.60 -1.98
C ALA A 447 -29.61 -5.50 -2.10
N THR A 448 -28.86 -5.33 -3.19
CA THR A 448 -27.61 -6.04 -3.52
C THR A 448 -26.39 -5.11 -3.50
N ALA A 449 -26.53 -3.89 -2.97
CA ALA A 449 -25.44 -2.93 -2.88
C ALA A 449 -24.72 -3.04 -1.53
N GLY A 450 -23.41 -3.25 -1.63
CA GLY A 450 -22.40 -2.96 -0.62
C GLY A 450 -21.52 -1.81 -1.09
N PHE A 451 -20.26 -1.80 -0.64
CA PHE A 451 -19.26 -0.78 -0.97
C PHE A 451 -17.88 -1.20 -0.46
N ARG A 452 -16.84 -0.51 -0.94
CA ARG A 452 -15.50 -0.47 -0.32
C ARG A 452 -15.05 0.98 -0.19
N CYS A 453 -14.14 1.28 0.73
CA CYS A 453 -13.65 2.65 0.92
C CYS A 453 -12.32 2.89 0.18
N ALA A 454 -11.98 4.16 0.01
CA ALA A 454 -10.71 4.65 -0.52
C ALA A 454 -10.16 5.82 0.30
N ALA A 455 -8.88 6.14 0.14
CA ALA A 455 -8.23 7.26 0.79
C ALA A 455 -7.11 7.83 -0.09
N SER A 456 -7.06 9.16 -0.22
CA SER A 456 -6.00 9.83 -0.98
C SER A 456 -4.64 9.82 -0.26
N GLN A 457 -4.61 9.50 1.04
CA GLN A 457 -3.41 9.26 1.84
C GLN A 457 -3.70 8.22 2.92
N VAL A 458 -2.67 7.53 3.40
CA VAL A 458 -2.71 6.57 4.52
C VAL A 458 -1.62 6.93 5.54
N GLU A 459 -1.70 6.40 6.77
CA GLU A 459 -0.70 6.63 7.81
C GLU A 459 0.66 6.05 7.38
N LEU A 460 1.56 6.91 6.92
CA LEU A 460 2.92 6.53 6.54
C LEU A 460 3.76 6.26 7.79
N VAL A 461 3.75 5.01 8.23
CA VAL A 461 4.71 4.44 9.19
C VAL A 461 6.14 4.74 8.70
N ASN A 462 6.76 5.77 9.30
CA ASN A 462 8.12 6.28 9.07
C ASN A 462 8.43 7.09 7.78
N LYS A 463 7.60 8.08 7.40
CA LYS A 463 8.06 9.12 6.43
C LYS A 463 9.11 10.10 7.00
N ILE A 464 9.19 10.23 8.33
CA ILE A 464 10.02 11.21 9.05
C ILE A 464 11.53 11.02 8.79
N GLY A 465 12.00 9.78 8.59
CA GLY A 465 13.43 9.48 8.46
C GLY A 465 14.10 10.09 7.23
N ARG A 466 13.42 10.18 6.08
CA ARG A 466 14.03 10.70 4.83
C ARG A 466 14.18 12.22 4.83
N LEU A 467 13.18 12.95 5.34
CA LEU A 467 13.23 14.43 5.44
C LEU A 467 14.35 14.96 6.36
N LEU A 468 14.98 14.08 7.16
CA LEU A 468 16.15 14.40 7.98
C LEU A 468 17.49 13.92 7.38
N LEU A 469 17.47 13.15 6.28
CA LEU A 469 18.66 12.60 5.63
C LEU A 469 19.04 13.33 4.34
N ASP A 470 18.08 13.93 3.62
CA ASP A 470 18.35 14.72 2.40
C ASP A 470 18.97 16.12 2.69
N ALA A 471 19.36 16.38 3.94
CA ALA A 471 19.99 17.61 4.40
C ALA A 471 21.53 17.54 4.27
N ASP A 472 22.02 17.48 3.03
CA ASP A 472 23.42 17.19 2.72
C ASP A 472 24.41 18.24 3.26
N PHE A 473 25.35 17.81 4.11
CA PHE A 473 26.18 18.70 4.95
C PHE A 473 27.57 18.94 4.34
N THR A 474 27.67 19.73 3.27
CA THR A 474 28.97 20.21 2.77
C THR A 474 29.34 21.56 3.38
N ALA A 475 30.26 21.56 4.35
CA ALA A 475 30.72 22.78 5.03
C ALA A 475 32.21 23.06 4.78
N PRO A 476 32.54 24.18 4.12
CA PRO A 476 33.84 24.83 4.22
C PRO A 476 33.76 26.12 5.04
N HIS A 477 34.54 26.17 6.13
CA HIS A 477 35.04 27.34 6.89
C HIS A 477 34.26 28.68 6.96
N ASN A 478 34.15 29.15 8.21
CA ASN A 478 34.02 30.55 8.66
C ASN A 478 32.68 31.28 8.40
N GLY A 479 31.80 31.28 9.41
CA GLY A 479 30.67 32.21 9.49
C GLY A 479 29.73 31.94 10.67
N PHE A 480 29.61 32.88 11.61
CA PHE A 480 28.57 32.85 12.65
C PHE A 480 27.22 33.27 12.04
N THR A 481 26.17 32.44 12.08
CA THR A 481 24.78 32.93 12.03
C THR A 481 23.71 31.94 12.54
N LEU A 482 22.97 32.38 13.56
CA LEU A 482 21.51 32.24 13.74
C LEU A 482 20.79 30.90 13.39
N LYS A 483 21.32 29.73 13.76
CA LYS A 483 20.58 28.43 13.64
C LYS A 483 20.32 27.65 14.94
N ARG A 484 20.71 28.14 16.13
CA ARG A 484 20.58 27.39 17.41
C ARG A 484 19.31 27.68 18.24
N LEU A 485 18.52 28.69 17.89
CA LEU A 485 17.37 29.12 18.71
C LEU A 485 16.05 28.41 18.35
N THR A 486 15.83 28.03 17.10
CA THR A 486 14.59 27.37 16.65
C THR A 486 14.50 25.92 17.15
N THR A 487 15.59 25.15 17.10
CA THR A 487 15.62 23.75 17.55
C THR A 487 15.28 23.61 19.04
N LEU A 488 15.79 24.51 19.89
CA LEU A 488 15.51 24.49 21.33
C LEU A 488 14.05 24.87 21.65
N TRP A 489 13.43 25.72 20.82
CA TRP A 489 12.05 26.15 21.04
C TRP A 489 11.03 25.02 20.75
N LEU A 490 11.24 24.20 19.71
CA LEU A 490 10.36 23.04 19.45
C LEU A 490 10.49 21.94 20.52
N ILE A 491 11.69 21.68 21.04
CA ILE A 491 11.90 20.66 22.10
C ILE A 491 11.11 21.03 23.37
N SER A 492 10.98 22.33 23.66
CA SER A 492 10.21 22.86 24.80
C SER A 492 8.68 22.72 24.67
N ILE A 493 8.15 22.27 23.52
CA ILE A 493 6.71 22.11 23.27
C ILE A 493 6.29 20.63 23.37
N ILE A 494 7.23 19.71 23.19
CA ILE A 494 6.97 18.25 23.09
C ILE A 494 7.23 17.53 24.44
N THR A 495 7.81 18.23 25.42
CA THR A 495 8.05 17.71 26.77
C THR A 495 6.98 18.20 27.76
N PRO A 496 6.02 17.36 28.19
CA PRO A 496 5.16 17.70 29.33
C PRO A 496 6.00 17.67 30.61
N ASP A 497 6.07 18.81 31.29
CA ASP A 497 6.97 19.01 32.42
C ASP A 497 6.62 18.07 33.60
N LYS A 498 7.67 17.57 34.29
CA LYS A 498 7.54 16.74 35.49
C LYS A 498 8.34 17.36 36.63
N SER A 499 7.69 18.29 37.32
CA SER A 499 8.03 18.77 38.66
C SER A 499 7.00 18.29 39.67
#